data_AF-V4JFI7-F1
#
_entry.id   AF-V4JFI7-F1
#
_cell.length_a   1.000
_cell.length_b   1.000
_cell.length_c   1.000
_cell.angle_alpha   90.00
_cell.angle_beta   90.00
_cell.angle_gamma   90.00
#
_symmetry.space_group_name_H-M   'P 1'
#
loop_
_entity.id
_entity.type
_entity.pdbx_description
1 polymer ?
#
loop_
_entity_poly.entity_id
_entity_poly.type
_entity_poly.pdbx_seq_one_letter_code
_entity_poly.pdbx_strand_id
1 'polypeptide(L)'
;MVSNIFIRRALSQLDELEGVRRLRSGVLLLILIPVIILILALVGAAAIYAAVTSAPVSSYSGSSLVGGVTVLLVVLSLISLVLIVMAFGRLRGGFSLLSAAGRGGSTGVTGAWLLIIAAIIALPGEALLMFGGFIVSLIASVIGDAGYILIGKGLYDVGSSYGKDSLKTGGALVVISFAVLILIVDLRGLLSYAAASGVPALLSLAVLILIFAIMGFIGLILSYTTLGDIERELQAKASQAGAQQATTTS
;
A
#
# COMPACT_ATOMS: atom_id res chain seq x y z
N MET A 1 -8.58 41.79 -14.39
CA MET A 1 -8.22 41.05 -13.15
C MET A 1 -9.15 39.89 -12.83
N VAL A 2 -10.48 40.02 -12.97
CA VAL A 2 -11.48 38.98 -12.62
C VAL A 2 -11.33 37.68 -13.44
N SER A 3 -11.02 37.76 -14.74
CA SER A 3 -10.81 36.58 -15.60
C SER A 3 -9.72 35.62 -15.10
N ASN A 4 -8.65 36.15 -14.50
CA ASN A 4 -7.51 35.36 -14.03
C ASN A 4 -7.86 34.53 -12.77
N ILE A 5 -8.88 34.93 -12.00
CA ILE A 5 -9.33 34.24 -10.79
C ILE A 5 -10.20 33.03 -11.13
N PHE A 6 -11.08 33.17 -12.11
CA PHE A 6 -11.93 32.05 -12.58
C PHE A 6 -11.11 30.95 -13.22
N ILE A 7 -10.13 31.30 -14.05
CA ILE A 7 -9.23 30.33 -14.69
C ILE A 7 -8.42 29.57 -13.62
N ARG A 8 -7.88 30.26 -12.60
CA ARG A 8 -7.15 29.60 -11.51
C ARG A 8 -8.03 28.65 -10.69
N ARG A 9 -9.29 29.01 -10.42
CA ARG A 9 -10.23 28.10 -9.73
C ARG A 9 -10.57 26.87 -10.56
N ALA A 10 -10.80 27.04 -11.87
CA ALA A 10 -11.10 25.93 -12.76
C ALA A 10 -9.93 24.95 -12.88
N LEU A 11 -8.70 25.47 -13.05
CA LEU A 11 -7.48 24.65 -13.09
C LEU A 11 -7.26 23.93 -11.76
N SER A 12 -7.43 24.62 -10.63
CA SER A 12 -7.32 24.00 -9.30
C SER A 12 -8.34 22.87 -9.09
N GLN A 13 -9.57 22.99 -9.60
CA GLN A 13 -10.57 21.92 -9.48
C GLN A 13 -10.23 20.69 -10.33
N LEU A 14 -9.67 20.90 -11.51
CA LEU A 14 -9.17 19.82 -12.37
C LEU A 14 -7.99 19.08 -11.71
N ASP A 15 -7.04 19.83 -11.14
CA ASP A 15 -5.89 19.26 -10.42
C ASP A 15 -6.34 18.50 -9.15
N GLU A 16 -7.34 19.02 -8.42
CA GLU A 16 -7.94 18.31 -7.29
C GLU A 16 -8.58 16.98 -7.74
N LEU A 17 -9.39 17.00 -8.80
CA LEU A 17 -10.07 15.80 -9.30
C LEU A 17 -9.06 14.73 -9.76
N GLU A 18 -8.05 15.13 -10.53
CA GLU A 18 -6.99 14.23 -10.97
C GLU A 18 -6.15 13.72 -9.79
N GLY A 19 -5.90 14.58 -8.80
CA GLY A 19 -5.26 14.24 -7.54
C GLY A 19 -6.00 13.12 -6.80
N VAL A 20 -7.31 13.28 -6.59
CA VAL A 20 -8.16 12.27 -5.94
C VAL A 20 -8.21 10.97 -6.76
N ARG A 21 -8.34 11.05 -8.09
CA ARG A 21 -8.39 9.88 -8.97
C ARG A 21 -7.10 9.06 -8.90
N ARG A 22 -5.94 9.73 -8.96
CA ARG A 22 -4.63 9.07 -8.80
C ARG A 22 -4.47 8.47 -7.40
N LEU A 23 -4.90 9.19 -6.37
CA LEU A 23 -4.82 8.72 -5.00
C LEU A 23 -5.69 7.47 -4.80
N ARG A 24 -6.94 7.50 -5.26
CA ARG A 24 -7.87 6.36 -5.23
C ARG A 24 -7.28 5.15 -5.96
N SER A 25 -6.72 5.37 -7.15
CA SER A 25 -6.09 4.31 -7.92
C SER A 25 -4.86 3.72 -7.21
N GLY A 26 -4.03 4.57 -6.59
CA GLY A 26 -2.90 4.14 -5.78
C GLY A 26 -3.31 3.33 -4.55
N VAL A 27 -4.36 3.77 -3.83
CA VAL A 27 -4.92 3.04 -2.68
C VAL A 27 -5.49 1.69 -3.12
N LEU A 28 -6.17 1.61 -4.28
CA LEU A 28 -6.64 0.32 -4.82
C LEU A 28 -5.48 -0.65 -5.06
N LEU A 29 -4.35 -0.16 -5.57
CA LEU A 29 -3.16 -1.00 -5.74
C LEU A 29 -2.59 -1.43 -4.38
N LEU A 30 -2.59 -0.56 -3.37
CA LEU A 30 -2.22 -0.93 -1.99
C LEU A 30 -3.15 -1.97 -1.36
N ILE A 31 -4.43 -2.02 -1.74
CA ILE A 31 -5.36 -3.08 -1.33
C ILE A 31 -5.06 -4.38 -2.07
N LEU A 32 -4.69 -4.30 -3.35
CA LEU A 32 -4.44 -5.48 -4.19
C LEU A 32 -3.15 -6.21 -3.80
N ILE A 33 -2.10 -5.49 -3.42
CA ILE A 33 -0.81 -6.05 -3.00
C ILE A 33 -0.93 -7.12 -1.88
N PRO A 34 -1.54 -6.84 -0.71
CA PRO A 34 -1.66 -7.83 0.35
C PRO A 34 -2.53 -9.03 -0.05
N VAL A 35 -3.52 -8.84 -0.93
CA VAL A 35 -4.32 -9.96 -1.48
C VAL A 35 -3.46 -10.89 -2.34
N ILE A 36 -2.62 -10.33 -3.21
CA ILE A 36 -1.69 -11.12 -4.04
C ILE A 36 -0.67 -11.85 -3.17
N ILE A 37 -0.10 -11.17 -2.18
CA ILE A 37 0.85 -11.78 -1.23
C ILE A 37 0.20 -12.93 -0.47
N LEU A 38 -1.06 -12.77 -0.03
CA LEU A 38 -1.82 -13.84 0.63
C LEU A 38 -2.02 -15.04 -0.28
N ILE A 39 -2.38 -14.82 -1.56
CA ILE A 39 -2.52 -15.89 -2.55
C ILE A 39 -1.18 -16.60 -2.75
N LEU A 40 -0.08 -15.86 -2.88
CA LEU A 40 1.29 -16.40 -2.95
C LEU A 40 1.60 -17.31 -1.76
N ALA A 41 1.30 -16.85 -0.54
CA ALA A 41 1.54 -17.60 0.68
C ALA A 41 0.70 -18.89 0.74
N LEU A 42 -0.58 -18.83 0.35
CA LEU A 42 -1.48 -19.98 0.31
C LEU A 42 -1.04 -21.02 -0.73
N VAL A 43 -0.69 -20.57 -1.94
CA VAL A 43 -0.20 -21.44 -3.02
C VAL A 43 1.12 -22.09 -2.61
N GLY A 44 2.04 -21.32 -2.03
CA GLY A 44 3.32 -21.84 -1.52
C GLY A 44 3.11 -22.88 -0.41
N ALA A 45 2.25 -22.60 0.57
CA ALA A 45 1.93 -23.54 1.64
C ALA A 45 1.29 -24.84 1.12
N ALA A 46 0.34 -24.74 0.18
CA ALA A 46 -0.30 -25.90 -0.43
C ALA A 46 0.69 -26.78 -1.21
N ALA A 47 1.64 -26.16 -1.93
CA ALA A 47 2.67 -26.88 -2.66
C ALA A 47 3.65 -27.61 -1.72
N ILE A 48 4.06 -26.97 -0.62
CA ILE A 48 4.89 -27.61 0.41
C ILE A 48 4.14 -28.78 1.05
N TYR A 49 2.88 -28.58 1.42
CA TYR A 49 2.06 -29.63 2.01
C TYR A 49 1.90 -30.84 1.07
N ALA A 50 1.64 -30.60 -0.21
CA ALA A 50 1.59 -31.65 -1.22
C ALA A 50 2.93 -32.38 -1.34
N ALA A 51 4.05 -31.67 -1.40
CA ALA A 51 5.38 -32.28 -1.50
C ALA A 51 5.71 -33.17 -0.29
N VAL A 52 5.35 -32.73 0.92
CA VAL A 52 5.60 -33.48 2.16
C VAL A 52 4.70 -34.71 2.29
N THR A 53 3.43 -34.61 1.88
CA THR A 53 2.45 -35.71 1.98
C THR A 53 2.55 -36.74 0.86
N SER A 54 3.27 -36.43 -0.23
CA SER A 54 3.42 -37.29 -1.41
C SER A 54 4.64 -38.23 -1.38
N ALA A 55 5.40 -38.32 -0.27
CA ALA A 55 6.50 -39.29 -0.14
C ALA A 55 5.99 -40.57 0.57
N PRO A 56 6.07 -41.76 -0.07
CA PRO A 56 7.37 -42.40 -0.29
C PRO A 56 7.58 -43.15 -1.64
N VAL A 57 8.85 -43.48 -1.88
CA VAL A 57 9.43 -44.45 -2.84
C VAL A 57 9.59 -44.02 -4.32
N SER A 58 10.85 -43.76 -4.67
CA SER A 58 11.46 -43.88 -6.01
C SER A 58 10.64 -43.44 -7.23
N SER A 59 10.82 -42.20 -7.66
CA SER A 59 10.90 -41.86 -9.08
C SER A 59 11.52 -40.48 -9.25
N TYR A 60 12.78 -40.51 -9.67
CA TYR A 60 13.51 -39.39 -10.22
C TYR A 60 12.91 -39.07 -11.60
N SER A 61 11.72 -38.47 -11.62
CA SER A 61 11.21 -37.79 -12.81
C SER A 61 10.74 -36.40 -12.37
N GLY A 62 11.34 -35.37 -12.98
CA GLY A 62 11.08 -33.97 -12.67
C GLY A 62 9.60 -33.66 -12.84
N SER A 63 8.87 -33.63 -11.73
CA SER A 63 7.43 -33.49 -11.72
C SER A 63 7.04 -32.08 -12.18
N SER A 64 6.25 -32.02 -13.26
CA SER A 64 5.68 -30.81 -13.87
C SER A 64 4.97 -29.88 -12.87
N LEU A 65 4.56 -30.38 -11.71
CA LEU A 65 3.98 -29.62 -10.62
C LEU A 65 4.98 -28.67 -9.94
N VAL A 66 6.24 -29.08 -9.73
CA VAL A 66 7.26 -28.22 -9.11
C VAL A 66 7.67 -27.10 -10.06
N GLY A 67 7.77 -27.40 -11.36
CA GLY A 67 7.98 -26.39 -12.41
C GLY A 67 6.82 -25.40 -12.52
N GLY A 68 5.57 -25.88 -12.47
CA GLY A 68 4.38 -25.02 -12.52
C GLY A 68 4.26 -24.08 -11.32
N VAL A 69 4.51 -24.59 -10.10
CA VAL A 69 4.46 -23.78 -8.87
C VAL A 69 5.59 -22.75 -8.83
N THR A 70 6.81 -23.12 -9.21
CA THR A 70 7.94 -22.18 -9.23
C THR A 70 7.74 -21.06 -10.25
N VAL A 71 7.24 -21.37 -11.45
CA VAL A 71 6.91 -20.35 -12.46
C VAL A 71 5.79 -19.43 -11.95
N LEU A 72 4.73 -19.98 -11.36
CA LEU A 72 3.63 -19.17 -10.80
C LEU A 72 4.11 -18.22 -9.70
N LEU A 73 4.96 -18.69 -8.79
CA LEU A 73 5.53 -17.86 -7.72
C LEU A 73 6.38 -16.71 -8.28
N VAL A 74 7.24 -17.00 -9.27
CA VAL A 74 8.08 -15.98 -9.93
C VAL A 74 7.22 -14.96 -10.69
N VAL A 75 6.19 -15.42 -11.41
CA VAL A 75 5.29 -14.51 -12.14
C VAL A 75 4.52 -13.61 -11.17
N LEU A 76 3.95 -14.18 -10.10
CA LEU A 76 3.22 -13.39 -9.11
C LEU A 76 4.14 -12.42 -8.35
N SER A 77 5.40 -12.79 -8.06
CA SER A 77 6.35 -11.89 -7.42
C SER A 77 6.71 -10.70 -8.32
N LEU A 78 6.90 -10.94 -9.62
CA LEU A 78 7.13 -9.87 -10.61
C LEU A 78 5.90 -8.96 -10.75
N ILE A 79 4.69 -9.53 -10.79
CA ILE A 79 3.45 -8.75 -10.81
C ILE A 79 3.34 -7.89 -9.56
N SER A 80 3.60 -8.45 -8.39
CA SER A 80 3.58 -7.70 -7.12
C SER A 80 4.56 -6.52 -7.14
N LEU A 81 5.79 -6.74 -7.62
CA LEU A 81 6.80 -5.69 -7.75
C LEU A 81 6.31 -4.55 -8.67
N VAL A 82 5.73 -4.88 -9.83
CA VAL A 82 5.19 -3.88 -10.76
C VAL A 82 4.04 -3.09 -10.11
N LEU A 83 3.14 -3.77 -9.41
CA LEU A 83 2.01 -3.12 -8.73
C LEU A 83 2.49 -2.19 -7.62
N ILE A 84 3.53 -2.56 -6.87
CA ILE A 84 4.15 -1.72 -5.82
C ILE A 84 4.69 -0.43 -6.44
N VAL A 85 5.47 -0.54 -7.53
CA VAL A 85 6.03 0.64 -8.23
C VAL A 85 4.91 1.54 -8.77
N MET A 86 3.88 0.95 -9.39
CA MET A 86 2.72 1.70 -9.88
C MET A 86 1.94 2.36 -8.74
N ALA A 87 1.76 1.67 -7.60
CA ALA A 87 1.05 2.20 -6.44
C ALA A 87 1.73 3.46 -5.93
N PHE A 88 3.04 3.40 -5.67
CA PHE A 88 3.79 4.53 -5.12
C PHE A 88 3.88 5.70 -6.09
N GLY A 89 4.05 5.43 -7.38
CA GLY A 89 4.00 6.46 -8.42
C GLY A 89 2.66 7.21 -8.44
N ARG A 90 1.54 6.47 -8.38
CA ARG A 90 0.18 7.05 -8.38
C ARG A 90 -0.12 7.81 -7.09
N LEU A 91 0.24 7.26 -5.93
CA LEU A 91 0.06 7.93 -4.63
C LEU A 91 0.85 9.23 -4.56
N ARG A 92 2.14 9.20 -4.94
CA ARG A 92 2.99 10.39 -4.98
C ARG A 92 2.38 11.47 -5.87
N GLY A 93 1.97 11.12 -7.08
CA GLY A 93 1.32 12.04 -8.01
C GLY A 93 0.02 12.61 -7.45
N GLY A 94 -0.83 11.77 -6.87
CA GLY A 94 -2.10 12.17 -6.28
C GLY A 94 -1.93 13.13 -5.10
N PHE A 95 -1.07 12.77 -4.13
CA PHE A 95 -0.76 13.61 -2.98
C PHE A 95 -0.08 14.93 -3.37
N SER A 96 0.78 14.93 -4.40
CA SER A 96 1.43 16.16 -4.87
C SER A 96 0.42 17.15 -5.45
N LEU A 97 -0.56 16.68 -6.22
CA LEU A 97 -1.62 17.52 -6.79
C LEU A 97 -2.55 18.06 -5.70
N LEU A 98 -2.95 17.20 -4.75
CA LEU A 98 -3.78 17.62 -3.61
C LEU A 98 -3.05 18.62 -2.70
N SER A 99 -1.74 18.42 -2.49
CA SER A 99 -0.94 19.36 -1.72
C SER A 99 -0.82 20.71 -2.43
N ALA A 100 -0.68 20.73 -3.75
CA ALA A 100 -0.65 21.97 -4.54
C ALA A 100 -2.00 22.71 -4.49
N ALA A 101 -3.11 21.97 -4.43
CA ALA A 101 -4.45 22.52 -4.25
C ALA A 101 -4.78 22.93 -2.81
N GLY A 102 -3.85 22.78 -1.85
CA GLY A 102 -4.09 23.09 -0.44
C GLY A 102 -5.01 22.10 0.28
N ARG A 103 -5.20 20.89 -0.27
CA ARG A 103 -6.05 19.83 0.27
C ARG A 103 -5.33 18.84 1.19
N GLY A 104 -4.12 19.19 1.63
CA GLY A 104 -3.25 18.30 2.41
C GLY A 104 -2.49 17.30 1.55
N GLY A 105 -1.81 16.34 2.19
CA GLY A 105 -1.11 15.26 1.49
C GLY A 105 0.40 15.44 1.31
N SER A 106 1.00 16.56 1.71
CA SER A 106 2.47 16.74 1.67
C SER A 106 3.22 15.67 2.47
N THR A 107 2.66 15.26 3.60
CA THR A 107 3.09 14.13 4.43
C THR A 107 3.06 12.81 3.65
N GLY A 108 1.98 12.58 2.90
CA GLY A 108 1.83 11.42 2.01
C GLY A 108 2.83 11.39 0.86
N VAL A 109 3.21 12.55 0.29
CA VAL A 109 4.28 12.66 -0.71
C VAL A 109 5.62 12.18 -0.13
N THR A 110 5.97 12.66 1.06
CA THR A 110 7.18 12.22 1.77
C THR A 110 7.13 10.72 2.05
N GLY A 111 5.99 10.20 2.50
CA GLY A 111 5.81 8.76 2.72
C GLY A 111 6.02 7.92 1.47
N ALA A 112 5.44 8.31 0.34
CA ALA A 112 5.63 7.63 -0.93
C ALA A 112 7.10 7.63 -1.39
N TRP A 113 7.83 8.73 -1.14
CA TRP A 113 9.27 8.79 -1.39
C TRP A 113 10.08 7.84 -0.50
N LEU A 114 9.76 7.79 0.80
CA LEU A 114 10.40 6.84 1.71
C LEU A 114 10.19 5.39 1.25
N LEU A 115 8.99 5.04 0.76
CA LEU A 115 8.74 3.70 0.24
C LEU A 115 9.55 3.38 -1.02
N ILE A 116 9.75 4.36 -1.92
CA ILE A 116 10.62 4.18 -3.09
C ILE A 116 12.06 3.96 -2.64
N ILE A 117 12.56 4.76 -1.68
CA ILE A 117 13.92 4.64 -1.14
C ILE A 117 14.08 3.28 -0.43
N ALA A 118 13.12 2.87 0.39
CA ALA A 118 13.11 1.58 1.06
C ALA A 118 13.17 0.43 0.05
N ALA A 119 12.38 0.49 -1.03
CA ALA A 119 12.40 -0.52 -2.08
C ALA A 119 13.77 -0.61 -2.78
N ILE A 120 14.42 0.53 -3.07
CA ILE A 120 15.75 0.56 -3.68
C ILE A 120 16.80 -0.06 -2.76
N ILE A 121 16.72 0.21 -1.45
CA ILE A 121 17.65 -0.33 -0.44
C ILE A 121 17.39 -1.81 -0.18
N ALA A 122 16.13 -2.25 -0.22
CA ALA A 122 15.74 -3.63 0.05
C ALA A 122 16.31 -4.62 -0.99
N LEU A 123 16.34 -4.25 -2.27
CA LEU A 123 16.84 -5.10 -3.36
C LEU A 123 18.28 -5.63 -3.13
N PRO A 124 19.29 -4.78 -2.89
CA PRO A 124 20.63 -5.26 -2.55
C PRO A 124 20.69 -5.89 -1.16
N GLY A 125 19.87 -5.43 -0.20
CA GLY A 125 19.81 -6.01 1.14
C GLY A 125 19.47 -7.51 1.12
N GLU A 126 18.47 -7.90 0.33
CA GLU A 126 18.10 -9.31 0.14
C GLU A 126 19.19 -10.11 -0.58
N ALA A 127 19.79 -9.54 -1.63
CA ALA A 127 20.88 -10.19 -2.36
C ALA A 127 22.13 -10.43 -1.50
N LEU A 128 22.38 -9.57 -0.51
CA LEU A 128 23.53 -9.61 0.40
C LEU A 128 23.26 -10.35 1.71
N LEU A 129 22.10 -11.02 1.88
CA LEU A 129 21.74 -11.69 3.15
C LEU A 129 22.83 -12.64 3.64
N MET A 130 23.51 -13.35 2.73
CA MET A 130 24.60 -14.28 3.06
C MET A 130 25.89 -13.59 3.54
N PHE A 131 26.04 -12.27 3.32
CA PHE A 131 27.24 -11.47 3.62
C PHE A 131 26.99 -10.38 4.68
N GLY A 132 25.93 -10.51 5.48
CA GLY A 132 25.59 -9.51 6.51
C GLY A 132 24.66 -8.39 6.02
N GLY A 133 24.02 -8.56 4.85
CA GLY A 133 22.97 -7.67 4.32
C GLY A 133 21.76 -7.47 5.25
N PHE A 134 21.67 -8.23 6.35
CA PHE A 134 20.66 -8.08 7.40
C PHE A 134 20.54 -6.64 7.94
N ILE A 135 21.66 -5.93 8.14
CA ILE A 135 21.61 -4.52 8.61
C ILE A 135 20.93 -3.63 7.57
N VAL A 136 21.21 -3.88 6.29
CA VAL A 136 20.61 -3.14 5.16
C VAL A 136 19.11 -3.44 5.07
N SER A 137 18.71 -4.70 5.23
CA SER A 137 17.29 -5.10 5.29
C SER A 137 16.54 -4.49 6.47
N LEU A 138 17.17 -4.39 7.66
CA LEU A 138 16.57 -3.71 8.82
C LEU A 138 16.33 -2.22 8.55
N ILE A 139 17.32 -1.54 7.98
CA ILE A 139 17.20 -0.12 7.61
C ILE A 139 16.08 0.07 6.59
N ALA A 140 16.03 -0.78 5.56
CA ALA A 140 14.95 -0.75 4.56
C ALA A 140 13.56 -0.95 5.20
N SER A 141 13.43 -1.88 6.15
CA SER A 141 12.19 -2.13 6.88
C SER A 141 11.72 -0.88 7.62
N VAL A 142 12.59 -0.29 8.44
CA VAL A 142 12.25 0.90 9.24
C VAL A 142 11.84 2.07 8.36
N ILE A 143 12.56 2.31 7.26
CA ILE A 143 12.21 3.35 6.29
C ILE A 143 10.88 3.02 5.61
N GLY A 144 10.65 1.75 5.28
CA GLY A 144 9.42 1.24 4.69
C GLY A 144 8.22 1.52 5.58
N ASP A 145 8.29 1.10 6.84
CA ASP A 145 7.20 1.27 7.78
C ASP A 145 6.92 2.76 8.07
N ALA A 146 7.97 3.57 8.22
CA ALA A 146 7.84 5.02 8.33
C ALA A 146 7.15 5.62 7.09
N GLY A 147 7.45 5.11 5.90
CA GLY A 147 6.78 5.48 4.66
C GLY A 147 5.29 5.18 4.68
N TYR A 148 4.89 3.98 5.11
CA TYR A 148 3.48 3.60 5.26
C TYR A 148 2.73 4.45 6.29
N ILE A 149 3.36 4.76 7.42
CA ILE A 149 2.79 5.67 8.44
C ILE A 149 2.55 7.05 7.83
N LEU A 150 3.50 7.59 7.08
CA LEU A 150 3.35 8.89 6.44
C LEU A 150 2.26 8.89 5.35
N ILE A 151 2.07 7.78 4.63
CA ILE A 151 0.93 7.62 3.71
C ILE A 151 -0.40 7.63 4.48
N GLY A 152 -0.50 6.87 5.57
CA GLY A 152 -1.69 6.87 6.42
C GLY A 152 -2.01 8.26 6.97
N LYS A 153 -0.99 8.99 7.42
CA LYS A 153 -1.12 10.41 7.81
C LYS A 153 -1.55 11.30 6.64
N GLY A 154 -0.98 11.11 5.46
CA GLY A 154 -1.37 11.84 4.25
C GLY A 154 -2.85 11.63 3.90
N LEU A 155 -3.36 10.40 4.01
CA LEU A 155 -4.78 10.11 3.84
C LEU A 155 -5.64 10.79 4.91
N TYR A 156 -5.19 10.80 6.17
CA TYR A 156 -5.87 11.50 7.25
C TYR A 156 -5.98 13.00 6.96
N ASP A 157 -4.89 13.64 6.55
CA ASP A 157 -4.83 15.08 6.26
C ASP A 157 -5.78 15.44 5.10
N VAL A 158 -5.82 14.61 4.05
CA VAL A 158 -6.77 14.75 2.93
C VAL A 158 -8.22 14.59 3.42
N GLY A 159 -8.50 13.58 4.24
CA GLY A 159 -9.83 13.40 4.85
C GLY A 159 -10.28 14.60 5.68
N SER A 160 -9.36 15.20 6.43
CA SER A 160 -9.63 16.43 7.19
C SER A 160 -9.93 17.61 6.28
N SER A 161 -9.23 17.75 5.15
CA SER A 161 -9.48 18.85 4.21
C SER A 161 -10.83 18.75 3.50
N TYR A 162 -11.28 17.53 3.21
CA TYR A 162 -12.59 17.27 2.61
C TYR A 162 -13.72 17.10 3.64
N GLY A 163 -13.43 17.18 4.95
CA GLY A 163 -14.42 16.98 6.01
C GLY A 163 -15.03 15.58 6.02
N LYS A 164 -14.28 14.55 5.60
CA LYS A 164 -14.75 13.15 5.54
C LYS A 164 -14.14 12.32 6.65
N ASP A 165 -14.94 12.02 7.68
CA ASP A 165 -14.49 11.24 8.84
C ASP A 165 -14.10 9.80 8.50
N SER A 166 -14.70 9.20 7.47
CA SER A 166 -14.33 7.86 6.99
C SER A 166 -12.91 7.81 6.44
N LEU A 167 -12.47 8.85 5.72
CA LEU A 167 -11.10 8.94 5.19
C LEU A 167 -10.09 9.25 6.30
N LYS A 168 -10.46 10.08 7.28
CA LYS A 168 -9.66 10.31 8.49
C LYS A 168 -9.44 9.02 9.26
N THR A 169 -10.53 8.30 9.55
CA THR A 169 -10.49 7.01 10.23
C THR A 169 -9.66 6.00 9.43
N GLY A 170 -9.87 5.92 8.12
CA GLY A 170 -9.10 5.06 7.23
C GLY A 170 -7.59 5.30 7.30
N GLY A 171 -7.17 6.57 7.20
CA GLY A 171 -5.76 6.96 7.35
C GLY A 171 -5.19 6.63 8.73
N ALA A 172 -5.96 6.87 9.80
CA ALA A 172 -5.55 6.54 11.16
C ALA A 172 -5.36 5.03 11.39
N LEU A 173 -6.26 4.19 10.84
CA LEU A 173 -6.11 2.74 10.91
C LEU A 173 -4.82 2.28 10.21
N VAL A 174 -4.49 2.85 9.04
CA VAL A 174 -3.21 2.57 8.36
C VAL A 174 -2.03 2.96 9.24
N VAL A 175 -2.05 4.15 9.85
CA VAL A 175 -0.98 4.59 10.76
C VAL A 175 -0.79 3.61 11.92
N ILE A 176 -1.87 3.26 12.63
CA ILE A 176 -1.79 2.41 13.82
C ILE A 176 -1.29 1.01 13.44
N SER A 177 -1.80 0.45 12.34
CA SER A 177 -1.39 -0.87 11.87
C SER A 177 0.12 -0.97 11.62
N PHE A 178 0.71 0.02 10.95
CA PHE A 178 2.14 0.01 10.67
C PHE A 178 2.97 0.48 11.86
N ALA A 179 2.48 1.40 12.69
CA ALA A 179 3.18 1.84 13.88
C ALA A 179 3.38 0.70 14.89
N VAL A 180 2.37 -0.17 15.07
CA VAL A 180 2.54 -1.35 15.92
C VAL A 180 3.48 -2.37 15.27
N LEU A 181 3.44 -2.53 13.95
CA LEU A 181 4.42 -3.36 13.23
C LEU A 181 5.86 -2.88 13.45
N ILE A 182 6.11 -1.56 13.45
CA ILE A 182 7.43 -0.98 13.77
C ILE A 182 7.91 -1.39 15.16
N LEU A 183 7.02 -1.33 16.15
CA LEU A 183 7.36 -1.72 17.52
C LEU A 183 7.64 -3.22 17.66
N ILE A 184 7.23 -4.01 16.66
CA ILE A 184 7.44 -5.45 16.57
C ILE A 184 8.69 -5.79 15.72
N VAL A 185 9.40 -4.80 15.14
CA VAL A 185 10.50 -4.95 14.16
C VAL A 185 11.67 -5.83 14.58
N ASP A 186 11.81 -6.19 15.86
CA ASP A 186 12.66 -7.33 16.19
C ASP A 186 11.98 -8.66 15.84
N LEU A 187 11.53 -8.82 14.59
CA LEU A 187 10.87 -10.02 14.09
C LEU A 187 11.78 -11.24 14.28
N ARG A 188 13.11 -11.06 14.30
CA ARG A 188 14.08 -12.10 14.66
C ARG A 188 14.13 -12.38 16.16
N GLY A 189 14.22 -11.37 17.01
CA GLY A 189 14.12 -11.54 18.47
C GLY A 189 12.81 -12.21 18.86
N LEU A 190 11.75 -11.87 18.17
CA LEU A 190 10.40 -12.36 18.35
C LEU A 190 10.18 -13.76 17.76
N LEU A 191 10.73 -14.07 16.59
CA LEU A 191 10.80 -15.45 16.08
C LEU A 191 11.68 -16.31 16.96
N SER A 192 12.78 -15.76 17.50
CA SER A 192 13.68 -16.50 18.40
C SER A 192 13.01 -16.77 19.73
N TYR A 193 12.27 -15.79 20.27
CA TYR A 193 11.44 -15.92 21.45
C TYR A 193 10.33 -16.94 21.19
N ALA A 194 9.63 -16.85 20.06
CA ALA A 194 8.56 -17.77 19.71
C ALA A 194 9.07 -19.18 19.42
N ALA A 195 10.25 -19.33 18.82
CA ALA A 195 10.92 -20.61 18.63
C ALA A 195 11.40 -21.20 19.96
N ALA A 196 11.85 -20.37 20.90
CA ALA A 196 12.26 -20.79 22.23
C ALA A 196 11.07 -21.13 23.16
N SER A 197 9.92 -20.47 22.97
CA SER A 197 8.70 -20.65 23.77
C SER A 197 7.68 -21.62 23.16
N GLY A 198 7.97 -22.17 21.98
CA GLY A 198 7.21 -23.23 21.31
C GLY A 198 6.04 -22.73 20.45
N VAL A 199 5.34 -23.70 19.84
CA VAL A 199 4.22 -23.48 18.89
C VAL A 199 3.16 -22.47 19.37
N PRO A 200 2.74 -22.42 20.66
CA PRO A 200 1.71 -21.47 21.11
C PRO A 200 2.11 -20.00 20.99
N ALA A 201 3.39 -19.68 21.17
CA ALA A 201 3.89 -18.31 21.05
C ALA A 201 3.97 -17.87 19.59
N LEU A 202 4.38 -18.77 18.69
CA LEU A 202 4.33 -18.54 17.24
C LEU A 202 2.89 -18.29 16.76
N LEU A 203 1.93 -19.06 17.27
CA LEU A 203 0.51 -18.89 16.93
C LEU A 203 -0.02 -17.53 17.41
N SER A 204 0.26 -17.17 18.67
CA SER A 204 -0.14 -15.88 19.24
C SER A 204 0.44 -14.71 18.45
N LEU A 205 1.69 -14.86 17.99
CA LEU A 205 2.35 -13.89 17.15
C LEU A 205 1.69 -13.73 15.78
N ALA A 206 1.43 -14.85 15.12
CA ALA A 206 0.78 -14.85 13.82
C ALA A 206 -0.61 -14.20 13.90
N VAL A 207 -1.37 -14.48 14.98
CA VAL A 207 -2.68 -13.85 15.23
C VAL A 207 -2.54 -12.34 15.44
N LEU A 208 -1.54 -11.89 16.20
CA LEU A 208 -1.29 -10.45 16.41
C LEU A 208 -1.00 -9.74 15.08
N ILE A 209 -0.08 -10.28 14.29
CA ILE A 209 0.28 -9.74 12.97
C ILE A 209 -0.96 -9.71 12.07
N LEU A 210 -1.77 -10.78 12.07
CA LEU A 210 -3.00 -10.86 11.30
C LEU A 210 -4.01 -9.78 11.69
N ILE A 211 -4.21 -9.51 12.98
CA ILE A 211 -5.12 -8.46 13.46
C ILE A 211 -4.69 -7.09 12.93
N PHE A 212 -3.40 -6.74 13.05
CA PHE A 212 -2.91 -5.45 12.56
C PHE A 212 -2.95 -5.35 11.03
N ALA A 213 -2.68 -6.45 10.32
CA ALA A 213 -2.83 -6.50 8.87
C ALA A 213 -4.29 -6.29 8.43
N ILE A 214 -5.25 -6.94 9.09
CA ILE A 214 -6.69 -6.76 8.82
C ILE A 214 -7.11 -5.31 9.11
N MET A 215 -6.67 -4.74 10.22
CA MET A 215 -6.98 -3.35 10.56
C MET A 215 -6.45 -2.37 9.50
N GLY A 216 -5.23 -2.59 9.00
CA GLY A 216 -4.63 -1.75 7.95
C GLY A 216 -5.38 -1.89 6.64
N PHE A 217 -5.78 -3.12 6.30
CA PHE A 217 -6.59 -3.43 5.13
C PHE A 217 -7.96 -2.74 5.18
N ILE A 218 -8.65 -2.78 6.33
CA ILE A 218 -9.92 -2.04 6.53
C ILE A 218 -9.70 -0.54 6.36
N GLY A 219 -8.59 0.00 6.91
CA GLY A 219 -8.23 1.41 6.74
C GLY A 219 -8.07 1.83 5.28
N LEU A 220 -7.43 0.98 4.46
CA LEU A 220 -7.28 1.20 3.03
C LEU A 220 -8.62 1.12 2.29
N ILE A 221 -9.50 0.17 2.62
CA ILE A 221 -10.83 0.05 2.02
C ILE A 221 -11.66 1.31 2.28
N LEU A 222 -11.72 1.76 3.54
CA LEU A 222 -12.42 3.01 3.91
C LEU A 222 -11.85 4.19 3.12
N SER A 223 -10.53 4.26 2.98
CA SER A 223 -9.89 5.33 2.21
C SER A 223 -10.29 5.27 0.73
N TYR A 224 -10.30 4.08 0.13
CA TYR A 224 -10.67 3.89 -1.28
C TYR A 224 -12.13 4.27 -1.56
N THR A 225 -13.08 3.81 -0.73
CA THR A 225 -14.50 4.11 -0.93
C THR A 225 -14.77 5.60 -0.78
N THR A 226 -14.22 6.22 0.28
CA THR A 226 -14.42 7.65 0.55
C THR A 226 -13.79 8.53 -0.53
N LEU A 227 -12.63 8.16 -1.06
CA LEU A 227 -12.02 8.85 -2.21
C LEU A 227 -12.90 8.75 -3.47
N GLY A 228 -13.62 7.63 -3.66
CA GLY A 228 -14.60 7.49 -4.73
C GLY A 228 -15.77 8.46 -4.60
N ASP A 229 -16.24 8.72 -3.38
CA ASP A 229 -17.30 9.70 -3.13
C ASP A 229 -16.82 11.14 -3.38
N ILE A 230 -15.59 11.46 -2.95
CA ILE A 230 -14.96 12.77 -3.21
C ILE A 230 -14.80 12.98 -4.73
N GLU A 231 -14.34 11.95 -5.46
CA GLU A 231 -14.18 12.01 -6.93
C GLU A 231 -15.51 12.35 -7.61
N ARG A 232 -16.60 11.66 -7.23
CA ARG A 232 -17.95 11.91 -7.76
C ARG A 232 -18.44 13.33 -7.45
N GLU A 233 -18.20 13.80 -6.23
CA GLU A 233 -18.58 15.15 -5.80
C GLU A 233 -17.84 16.23 -6.60
N LEU A 234 -16.53 16.05 -6.81
CA LEU A 234 -15.71 16.96 -7.63
C LEU A 234 -16.14 16.93 -9.10
N GLN A 235 -16.43 15.75 -9.65
CA GLN A 235 -16.90 15.60 -11.03
C GLN A 235 -18.28 16.25 -11.24
N ALA A 236 -19.18 16.16 -10.25
CA ALA A 236 -20.47 16.83 -10.28
C ALA A 236 -20.31 18.36 -10.28
N LYS A 237 -19.42 18.89 -9.42
CA LYS A 237 -19.12 20.33 -9.36
C LYS A 237 -18.50 20.84 -10.67
N ALA A 238 -17.58 20.09 -11.27
CA ALA A 238 -16.97 20.45 -12.55
C ALA A 238 -18.01 20.49 -13.69
N SER A 239 -18.93 19.52 -13.72
CA SER A 239 -20.02 19.47 -14.70
C SER A 239 -20.98 20.65 -14.56
N GLN A 240 -21.32 21.05 -13.33
CA GLN A 240 -22.19 22.21 -13.07
C GLN A 240 -21.54 23.54 -13.45
N ALA A 241 -20.24 23.70 -13.17
CA ALA A 241 -19.47 24.89 -13.54
C ALA A 241 -19.38 25.08 -15.07
N GLY A 242 -19.19 23.99 -15.82
CA GLY A 242 -19.20 24.02 -17.29
C GLY A 242 -20.57 24.39 -17.87
N ALA A 243 -21.66 23.90 -17.27
CA ALA A 243 -23.02 24.22 -17.70
C ALA A 243 -23.40 25.70 -17.45
N GLN A 244 -22.94 26.30 -16.34
CA GLN A 244 -23.17 27.72 -16.02
C GLN A 244 -22.35 28.68 -16.89
N GLN A 245 -21.17 28.26 -17.36
CA GLN A 245 -20.41 29.04 -18.34
C GLN A 245 -21.10 29.07 -19.70
N ALA A 246 -21.68 27.96 -20.16
CA ALA A 246 -22.38 27.90 -21.44
C ALA A 246 -23.62 28.79 -21.51
N THR A 247 -24.36 28.95 -20.41
CA THR A 247 -25.59 29.78 -20.34
C THR A 247 -25.32 31.27 -20.14
N THR A 248 -24.10 31.67 -19.76
CA THR A 248 -23.73 33.09 -19.60
C THR A 248 -23.05 33.67 -20.83
N THR A 249 -22.71 32.84 -21.82
CA THR A 249 -22.12 33.22 -23.11
C THR A 249 -23.09 33.17 -24.30
N SER A 250 -24.35 32.77 -24.09
CA SER A 250 -25.44 32.84 -25.08
C SER A 250 -26.27 34.10 -24.88
#